data_AF-A0A0P8X1H5-F1
#
_entry.id   AF-A0A0P8X1H5-F1
#
_cell.length_a   1.000
_cell.length_b   1.000
_cell.length_c   1.000
_cell.angle_alpha   90.00
_cell.angle_beta   90.00
_cell.angle_gamma   90.00
#
_symmetry.space_group_name_H-M   'P 1'
#
loop_
_entity.id
_entity.type
_entity.pdbx_description
1 polymer ?
#
loop_
_entity_poly.entity_id
_entity_poly.type
_entity_poly.pdbx_seq_one_letter_code
_entity_poly.pdbx_strand_id
1 'polypeptide(L)' 'MPEALGLKKKIAVVKGCRDVQKSDLIHNDYLPNIDVDPQTYQVKADGVLLWCEPAETLPMAQRYFLF' A
#
# COMPACT_ATOMS: atom_id res chain seq x y z
N MET A 1 24.92 -4.98 -21.46
CA MET A 1 23.96 -3.85 -21.63
C MET A 1 24.34 -2.66 -20.75
N PRO A 2 24.60 -2.84 -19.43
CA PRO A 2 25.16 -1.77 -18.60
C PRO A 2 26.46 -1.16 -19.13
N GLU A 3 27.33 -2.01 -19.68
CA GLU A 3 28.63 -1.64 -20.24
C GLU A 3 28.45 -0.82 -21.53
N ALA A 4 27.51 -1.24 -22.38
CA ALA A 4 27.17 -0.55 -23.63
C ALA A 4 26.57 0.85 -23.38
N LEU A 5 25.91 1.05 -22.25
CA LEU A 5 25.32 2.32 -21.84
C LEU A 5 26.25 3.15 -20.93
N GLY A 6 27.46 2.68 -20.63
CA GLY A 6 28.43 3.39 -19.80
C GLY A 6 27.98 3.63 -18.35
N LEU A 7 27.09 2.79 -17.81
CA LEU A 7 26.52 2.99 -16.48
C LEU A 7 27.62 2.92 -15.40
N LYS A 8 27.59 3.87 -14.46
CA LYS A 8 28.60 4.01 -13.38
C LYS A 8 28.08 3.64 -11.99
N LYS A 9 26.76 3.58 -11.79
CA LYS A 9 26.14 3.15 -10.54
C LYS A 9 26.17 1.63 -10.42
N LYS A 10 26.10 1.11 -9.19
CA LYS A 10 25.93 -0.33 -8.96
C LYS A 10 24.63 -0.81 -9.62
N ILE A 11 24.74 -1.87 -10.42
CA ILE A 11 23.60 -2.49 -11.08
C ILE A 11 23.17 -3.71 -10.27
N ALA A 12 21.88 -3.78 -9.94
CA ALA A 12 21.27 -4.94 -9.31
C ALA A 12 20.23 -5.55 -10.24
N VAL A 13 20.06 -6.86 -10.15
CA VAL A 13 19.06 -7.61 -10.92
C VAL A 13 17.89 -7.95 -10.02
N VAL A 14 16.69 -7.57 -10.44
CA VAL A 14 15.45 -7.90 -9.73
C VAL A 14 15.15 -9.39 -9.93
N LYS A 15 14.72 -10.07 -8.85
CA LYS A 15 14.35 -11.49 -8.85
C LYS A 15 13.18 -11.75 -7.87
N GLY A 16 12.47 -12.87 -8.04
CA GLY A 16 11.41 -13.30 -7.11
C GLY A 16 10.08 -12.55 -7.23
N CYS A 17 9.82 -11.83 -8.33
CA CYS A 17 8.62 -11.01 -8.47
C CYS A 17 7.32 -11.80 -8.73
N ARG A 18 7.41 -13.09 -9.06
CA ARG A 18 6.25 -13.92 -9.45
C ARG A 18 5.84 -14.91 -8.37
N ASP A 19 6.69 -15.13 -7.39
CA ASP A 19 6.45 -16.10 -6.31
C ASP A 19 5.89 -15.43 -5.05
N VAL A 20 6.06 -14.11 -4.91
CA VAL A 20 5.59 -13.33 -3.77
C VAL A 20 4.05 -13.25 -3.70
N GLN A 21 3.50 -13.44 -2.51
CA GLN A 21 2.06 -13.49 -2.21
C GLN A 21 1.69 -12.45 -1.15
N LYS A 22 0.38 -12.32 -0.85
CA LYS A 22 -0.11 -11.46 0.24
C LYS A 22 0.50 -11.87 1.59
N SER A 23 0.71 -13.16 1.82
CA SER A 23 1.32 -13.73 3.03
C SER A 23 2.76 -13.27 3.28
N ASP A 24 3.46 -12.83 2.24
CA ASP A 24 4.86 -12.39 2.37
C ASP A 24 4.98 -10.92 2.80
N LEU A 25 3.84 -10.20 2.93
CA LEU A 25 3.83 -8.83 3.42
C LEU A 25 4.04 -8.81 4.93
N ILE A 26 5.25 -8.43 5.34
CA ILE A 26 5.63 -8.29 6.75
C ILE A 26 4.62 -7.35 7.46
N HIS A 27 4.01 -7.88 8.53
CA HIS A 27 2.99 -7.23 9.36
C HIS A 27 1.64 -6.92 8.66
N ASN A 28 1.44 -7.31 7.39
CA ASN A 28 0.30 -6.86 6.57
C ASN A 28 -0.26 -7.96 5.64
N ASP A 29 -0.30 -9.20 6.11
CA ASP A 29 -0.72 -10.39 5.38
C ASP A 29 -2.23 -10.72 5.47
N TYR A 30 -2.99 -9.96 6.25
CA TYR A 30 -4.42 -10.21 6.49
C TYR A 30 -5.24 -10.26 5.18
N LEU A 31 -6.06 -11.30 5.07
CA LEU A 31 -6.94 -11.64 3.93
C LEU A 31 -8.40 -11.75 4.40
N PRO A 32 -9.06 -10.63 4.75
CA PRO A 32 -10.47 -10.65 5.16
C PRO A 32 -11.40 -11.00 4.00
N ASN A 33 -12.59 -11.51 4.32
CA ASN A 33 -13.69 -11.47 3.36
C ASN A 33 -14.22 -10.04 3.26
N ILE A 34 -14.03 -9.41 2.10
CA ILE A 34 -14.46 -8.04 1.84
C ILE A 34 -15.77 -8.05 1.05
N ASP A 35 -16.80 -7.44 1.62
CA ASP A 35 -18.09 -7.24 0.98
C ASP A 35 -18.34 -5.74 0.78
N VAL A 36 -18.86 -5.38 -0.40
CA VAL A 36 -19.24 -3.99 -0.74
C VAL A 36 -20.69 -3.96 -1.19
N ASP A 37 -21.50 -3.16 -0.51
CA ASP A 37 -22.89 -2.93 -0.92
C ASP A 37 -22.94 -2.03 -2.17
N PRO A 38 -23.56 -2.45 -3.28
CA PRO A 38 -23.51 -1.74 -4.56
C PRO A 38 -24.37 -0.47 -4.60
N GLN A 39 -25.29 -0.28 -3.64
CA GLN A 39 -26.20 0.87 -3.60
C GLN A 39 -25.72 1.94 -2.63
N THR A 40 -25.18 1.52 -1.49
CA THR A 40 -24.78 2.40 -0.38
C THR A 40 -23.26 2.59 -0.27
N TYR A 41 -22.48 1.75 -0.95
CA TYR A 41 -21.02 1.70 -0.90
C TYR A 41 -20.45 1.42 0.50
N GLN A 42 -21.26 0.87 1.40
CA GLN A 42 -20.77 0.38 2.67
C GLN A 42 -19.82 -0.81 2.46
N VAL A 43 -18.66 -0.73 3.11
CA VAL A 43 -17.63 -1.79 3.06
C VAL A 43 -17.62 -2.54 4.37
N LYS A 44 -17.62 -3.88 4.30
CA LYS A 44 -17.48 -4.76 5.46
C LYS A 44 -16.26 -5.66 5.31
N ALA A 45 -15.55 -5.90 6.41
CA ALA A 45 -14.56 -6.97 6.52
C ALA A 45 -15.04 -7.97 7.57
N ASP A 46 -15.14 -9.24 7.18
CA ASP A 46 -15.62 -10.32 8.05
C ASP A 46 -16.97 -9.98 8.72
N GLY A 47 -17.86 -9.33 7.97
CA GLY A 47 -19.18 -8.88 8.42
C GLY A 47 -19.20 -7.57 9.23
N VAL A 48 -18.04 -7.01 9.58
CA VAL A 48 -17.91 -5.78 10.37
C VAL A 48 -17.82 -4.56 9.45
N LEU A 49 -18.66 -3.55 9.68
CA LEU A 49 -18.64 -2.29 8.91
C LEU A 49 -17.33 -1.54 9.14
N LEU A 50 -16.64 -1.22 8.05
CA LEU A 50 -15.45 -0.39 8.04
C LEU A 50 -15.84 1.07 7.79
N TRP A 51 -15.76 1.89 8.83
CA TRP A 51 -16.07 3.31 8.77
C TRP A 51 -15.21 4.09 9.76
N CYS A 52 -14.85 5.33 9.40
CA CYS A 52 -14.24 6.28 10.32
C CYS A 52 -14.65 7.71 9.95
N GLU A 53 -14.66 8.58 10.96
CA GLU A 53 -14.90 10.00 10.75
C GLU A 53 -13.69 10.66 10.08
N PRO A 54 -13.91 11.65 9.20
CA PRO A 54 -12.81 12.41 8.61
C PRO A 54 -12.06 13.22 9.67
N ALA A 55 -10.73 13.26 9.58
CA ALA A 55 -9.91 14.09 10.45
C ALA A 55 -9.87 15.55 9.95
N GLU A 56 -10.17 16.51 10.83
CA GLU A 56 -10.12 17.95 10.50
C GLU A 56 -8.69 18.48 10.41
N THR A 57 -7.76 17.89 11.18
CA THR A 57 -6.34 18.26 11.21
C THR A 57 -5.47 17.02 11.30
N LEU A 58 -4.24 17.10 10.79
CA LEU A 58 -3.28 16.00 10.82
C LEU A 58 -1.95 16.43 11.44
N PRO A 59 -1.28 15.54 12.19
CA PRO A 59 0.12 15.73 12.54
C PRO A 59 0.99 15.70 11.28
N MET A 60 2.24 16.17 11.39
CA MET A 60 3.20 16.19 10.27
C MET A 60 2.74 17.01 9.05
N ALA A 61 1.78 17.93 9.22
CA ALA A 61 1.29 18.82 8.17
C ALA A 61 1.84 20.26 8.34
N GLN A 62 0.97 21.25 8.53
CA GLN A 62 1.28 22.69 8.54
C GLN A 62 2.47 23.11 9.43
N ARG A 63 2.80 22.33 10.47
CA ARG A 63 3.95 22.61 11.34
C ARG A 63 5.31 22.48 10.63
N TYR A 64 5.40 21.67 9.57
CA TYR A 64 6.67 21.27 8.97
C TYR A 64 6.89 21.79 7.55
N PHE A 65 5.85 22.30 6.89
CA PHE A 65 5.91 22.77 5.51
C PHE A 65 5.74 24.28 5.43
N LEU A 66 6.57 24.92 4.60
CA LEU A 66 6.51 26.37 4.39
C LEU A 66 5.29 26.78 3.55
N PHE A 67 4.84 25.91 2.65
CA PHE A 67 3.63 26.03 1.84
C PHE A 67 3.00 24.65 1.65
#